data_AF-X0J5L6-F1
#
_entry.id   AF-X0J5L6-F1
#
_cell.length_a   1.000
_cell.length_b   1.000
_cell.length_c   1.000
_cell.angle_alpha   90.00
_cell.angle_beta   90.00
_cell.angle_gamma   90.00
#
_symmetry.space_group_name_H-M   'P 1'
#
loop_
_entity.id
_entity.type
_entity.pdbx_description
1 polymer ?
#
loop_
_entity_poly.entity_id
_entity_poly.type
_entity_poly.pdbx_seq_one_letter_code
_entity_poly.pdbx_strand_id
1 'polypeptide(L)'
;MTAPSLSSRIPTLILLSILTIFGFDALILQLDRNGYTSMLKSITHDPLPRFLPDTNRLLLKQYTGIGPADDFFAFSNVIWANVTDGSRPELSLFTFCFGAQLIAVFVVFLIEAQRVLAWSPVVLNGVFWEFAVQSLGFGFVAPLYFVIHLIFTAGSPRSESVHLRDYLCLHTVVPSFMLGYIVPCIFMAYPFSNFNVRQWANAVWAIAPVYIFTLQAAFTVVLKRLSVGQDAHKPKVVLDKIALSHAYSFAWNVAVIGQMTTYAVLTTASLLPNIFPSGIAESLSMNRVFIPDAAPHSYKPMSSAAAAMHNFLIYDFATGSVAALVWALQQLLEVKPELRVGEERTNLVRGIVTSVLLSGPGGAVVALMQHRDESVLSAEGKAEKIQ
;
A
#
# COMPACT_ATOMS: atom_id res chain seq x y z
N MET A 1 -23.63 20.79 1.53
CA MET A 1 -22.53 21.05 0.55
C MET A 1 -22.86 20.34 -0.75
N THR A 2 -22.61 20.95 -1.91
CA THR A 2 -22.96 20.39 -3.23
C THR A 2 -22.09 19.19 -3.61
N ALA A 3 -22.67 18.23 -4.32
CA ALA A 3 -21.95 17.07 -4.84
C ALA A 3 -20.91 17.48 -5.90
N PRO A 4 -19.76 16.80 -5.96
CA PRO A 4 -18.72 17.12 -6.94
C PRO A 4 -19.17 16.74 -8.36
N SER A 5 -18.93 17.63 -9.34
CA SER A 5 -19.20 17.34 -10.75
C SER A 5 -18.04 16.55 -11.38
N LEU A 6 -18.37 15.63 -12.29
CA LEU A 6 -17.38 14.90 -13.07
C LEU A 6 -16.47 15.85 -13.88
N SER A 7 -17.02 16.96 -14.37
CA SER A 7 -16.26 17.97 -15.14
C SER A 7 -15.06 18.54 -14.37
N SER A 8 -15.21 18.75 -13.05
CA SER A 8 -14.12 19.27 -12.22
C SER A 8 -13.02 18.26 -11.91
N ARG A 9 -13.25 16.97 -12.26
CA ARG A 9 -12.33 15.85 -12.05
C ARG A 9 -11.57 15.45 -13.32
N ILE A 10 -11.97 15.96 -14.50
CA ILE A 10 -11.38 15.58 -15.80
C ILE A 10 -9.84 15.66 -15.82
N PRO A 11 -9.19 16.77 -15.36
CA PRO A 11 -7.74 16.84 -15.39
C PRO A 11 -7.08 15.73 -14.56
N THR A 12 -7.62 15.47 -13.38
CA THR A 12 -7.14 14.42 -12.46
C THR A 12 -7.36 13.02 -13.05
N LEU A 13 -8.50 12.77 -13.69
CA LEU A 13 -8.79 11.51 -14.38
C LEU A 13 -7.81 11.24 -15.53
N ILE A 14 -7.49 12.26 -16.34
CA ILE A 14 -6.51 12.13 -17.42
C ILE A 14 -5.14 11.80 -16.84
N LEU A 15 -4.69 12.53 -15.82
CA LEU A 15 -3.39 12.31 -15.20
C LEU A 15 -3.28 10.90 -14.60
N LEU A 16 -4.29 10.43 -13.86
CA LEU A 16 -4.31 9.09 -13.28
C LEU A 16 -4.37 8.00 -14.36
N SER A 17 -5.07 8.24 -15.48
CA SER A 17 -5.10 7.31 -16.61
C SER A 17 -3.72 7.19 -17.28
N ILE A 18 -3.01 8.31 -17.44
CA ILE A 18 -1.63 8.32 -17.93
C ILE A 18 -0.72 7.55 -16.97
N LEU A 19 -0.85 7.77 -15.66
CA LEU A 19 -0.09 7.03 -14.65
C LEU A 19 -0.40 5.53 -14.66
N THR A 20 -1.63 5.13 -14.98
CA THR A 20 -2.00 3.71 -15.14
C THR A 20 -1.25 3.08 -16.31
N ILE A 21 -1.22 3.75 -17.46
CA ILE A 21 -0.50 3.28 -18.66
C ILE A 21 1.01 3.24 -18.38
N PHE A 22 1.54 4.28 -17.74
CA PHE A 22 2.94 4.33 -17.34
C PHE A 22 3.30 3.22 -16.36
N GLY A 23 2.48 2.97 -15.34
CA GLY A 23 2.69 1.89 -14.37
C GLY A 23 2.68 0.52 -15.06
N PHE A 24 1.74 0.27 -15.98
CA PHE A 24 1.74 -0.97 -16.75
C PHE A 24 3.03 -1.16 -17.57
N ASP A 25 3.50 -0.09 -18.24
CA ASP A 25 4.72 -0.13 -19.05
C ASP A 25 6.00 -0.30 -18.22
N ALA A 26 6.16 0.51 -17.17
CA ALA A 26 7.36 0.57 -16.34
C ALA A 26 7.49 -0.63 -15.38
N LEU A 27 6.39 -1.33 -15.11
CA LEU A 27 6.36 -2.50 -14.23
C LEU A 27 6.30 -3.78 -15.04
N ILE A 28 5.17 -4.04 -15.70
CA ILE A 28 4.88 -5.35 -16.28
C ILE A 28 5.69 -5.55 -17.56
N LEU A 29 5.59 -4.62 -18.51
CA LEU A 29 6.31 -4.73 -19.78
C LEU A 29 7.83 -4.60 -19.58
N GLN A 30 8.27 -3.90 -18.54
CA GLN A 30 9.69 -3.78 -18.21
C GLN A 30 10.32 -5.12 -17.80
N LEU A 31 9.58 -6.00 -17.11
CA LEU A 31 10.03 -7.36 -16.76
C LEU A 31 10.16 -8.26 -17.99
N ASP A 32 9.34 -8.04 -19.03
CA ASP A 32 9.50 -8.72 -20.31
C ASP A 32 10.75 -8.23 -21.03
N ARG A 33 10.94 -6.91 -21.12
CA ARG A 33 12.06 -6.27 -21.85
C ARG A 33 13.42 -6.60 -21.27
N ASN A 34 13.54 -6.71 -19.95
CA ASN A 34 14.82 -7.00 -19.29
C ASN A 34 15.13 -8.50 -19.18
N GLY A 35 14.23 -9.38 -19.65
CA GLY A 35 14.39 -10.84 -19.64
C GLY A 35 13.96 -11.53 -18.35
N TYR A 36 13.43 -10.80 -17.36
CA TYR A 36 12.97 -11.37 -16.09
C TYR A 36 11.83 -12.36 -16.29
N THR A 37 10.83 -12.03 -17.11
CA THR A 37 9.70 -12.94 -17.38
C THR A 37 10.16 -14.26 -18.03
N SER A 38 11.16 -14.19 -18.92
CA SER A 38 11.73 -15.38 -19.56
C SER A 38 12.44 -16.28 -18.53
N MET A 39 13.20 -15.69 -17.61
CA MET A 39 13.82 -16.42 -16.48
C MET A 39 12.75 -17.01 -15.55
N LEU A 40 11.72 -16.24 -15.21
CA LEU A 40 10.63 -16.69 -14.34
C LEU A 40 9.93 -17.91 -14.92
N LYS A 41 9.62 -17.89 -16.22
CA LYS A 41 9.05 -19.03 -16.94
C LYS A 41 9.99 -20.24 -16.94
N SER A 42 11.29 -20.04 -17.19
CA SER A 42 12.25 -21.14 -17.21
C SER A 42 12.44 -21.83 -15.86
N ILE A 43 12.24 -21.11 -14.75
CA ILE A 43 12.31 -21.69 -13.39
C ILE A 43 11.00 -22.41 -13.01
N THR A 44 9.87 -21.74 -13.24
CA THR A 44 8.56 -22.21 -12.78
C THR A 44 8.02 -23.38 -13.60
N HIS A 45 8.17 -23.34 -14.93
CA HIS A 45 7.57 -24.33 -15.84
C HIS A 45 8.44 -25.57 -16.09
N ASP A 46 9.69 -25.58 -15.60
CA ASP A 46 10.55 -26.75 -15.76
C ASP A 46 10.08 -27.91 -14.86
N PRO A 47 9.83 -29.12 -15.38
CA PRO A 47 9.44 -30.25 -14.55
C PRO A 47 10.55 -30.71 -13.57
N LEU A 48 11.81 -30.32 -13.79
CA LEU A 48 12.92 -30.63 -12.90
C LEU A 48 13.02 -29.63 -11.73
N PRO A 49 13.58 -30.05 -10.58
CA PRO A 49 13.88 -29.13 -9.48
C PRO A 49 14.80 -28.01 -9.95
N ARG A 50 14.31 -26.77 -9.91
CA ARG A 50 15.08 -25.56 -10.19
C ARG A 50 15.37 -24.80 -8.90
N PHE A 51 16.45 -24.02 -8.94
CA PHE A 51 16.85 -23.19 -7.82
C PHE A 51 16.10 -21.86 -7.83
N LEU A 52 15.87 -21.28 -6.65
CA LEU A 52 15.46 -19.88 -6.52
C LEU A 52 16.53 -18.97 -7.15
N PRO A 53 16.13 -17.86 -7.79
CA PRO A 53 17.05 -16.98 -8.51
C PRO A 53 18.21 -16.52 -7.63
N ASP A 54 19.42 -16.46 -8.20
CA ASP A 54 20.63 -16.02 -7.50
C ASP A 54 20.99 -16.85 -6.23
N THR A 55 20.44 -18.07 -6.08
CA THR A 55 20.72 -18.95 -4.92
C THR A 55 20.96 -20.41 -5.31
N ASN A 56 21.46 -21.19 -4.35
CA ASN A 56 21.56 -22.66 -4.44
C ASN A 56 20.40 -23.39 -3.73
N ARG A 57 19.27 -22.71 -3.51
CA ARG A 57 18.11 -23.26 -2.77
C ARG A 57 17.07 -23.79 -3.73
N LEU A 58 16.61 -25.02 -3.53
CA LEU A 58 15.57 -25.61 -4.37
C LEU A 58 14.23 -24.89 -4.19
N LEU A 59 13.54 -24.61 -5.30
CA LEU A 59 12.19 -24.10 -5.31
C LEU A 59 11.21 -25.21 -4.87
N LEU A 60 10.41 -24.92 -3.86
CA LEU A 60 9.31 -25.78 -3.46
C LEU A 60 8.15 -25.57 -4.45
N LYS A 61 7.72 -26.66 -5.08
CA LYS A 61 6.64 -26.68 -6.09
C LYS A 61 5.35 -27.35 -5.63
N GLN A 62 5.34 -27.93 -4.43
CA GLN A 62 4.16 -28.61 -3.89
C GLN A 62 3.88 -28.08 -2.49
N TYR A 63 2.71 -27.49 -2.31
CA TYR A 63 2.26 -26.90 -1.04
C TYR A 63 0.99 -27.58 -0.57
N THR A 64 -0.02 -27.58 -1.45
CA THR A 64 -1.38 -28.05 -1.18
C THR A 64 -1.71 -29.32 -1.96
N GLY A 65 -0.97 -29.61 -3.03
CA GLY A 65 -1.30 -30.66 -4.00
C GLY A 65 -2.30 -30.22 -5.08
N ILE A 66 -2.76 -28.96 -5.05
CA ILE A 66 -3.64 -28.37 -6.07
C ILE A 66 -2.77 -27.58 -7.05
N GLY A 67 -2.61 -28.08 -8.28
CA GLY A 67 -1.69 -27.55 -9.29
C GLY A 67 -1.69 -26.02 -9.41
N PRO A 68 -2.83 -25.37 -9.73
CA PRO A 68 -2.87 -23.91 -9.87
C PRO A 68 -2.47 -23.12 -8.61
N ALA A 69 -2.78 -23.63 -7.41
CA ALA A 69 -2.40 -22.97 -6.16
C ALA A 69 -0.89 -23.11 -5.90
N ASP A 70 -0.37 -24.31 -6.15
CA ASP A 70 1.04 -24.61 -5.98
C ASP A 70 1.91 -23.85 -7.00
N ASP A 71 1.43 -23.69 -8.24
CA ASP A 71 2.06 -22.86 -9.27
C ASP A 71 2.11 -21.37 -8.85
N PHE A 72 1.01 -20.84 -8.28
CA PHE A 72 0.98 -19.48 -7.75
C PHE A 72 1.97 -19.27 -6.61
N PHE A 73 2.06 -20.20 -5.66
CA PHE A 73 3.02 -20.11 -4.55
C PHE A 73 4.47 -20.27 -5.03
N ALA A 74 4.73 -21.15 -5.99
CA ALA A 74 6.04 -21.29 -6.60
C ALA A 74 6.46 -20.00 -7.33
N PHE A 75 5.55 -19.42 -8.12
CA PHE A 75 5.74 -18.13 -8.79
C PHE A 75 6.06 -17.01 -7.79
N SER A 76 5.27 -16.88 -6.72
CA SER A 76 5.50 -15.89 -5.67
C SER A 76 6.88 -16.07 -5.02
N ASN A 77 7.30 -17.31 -4.75
CA ASN A 77 8.61 -17.60 -4.17
C ASN A 77 9.78 -17.19 -5.05
N VAL A 78 9.65 -17.30 -6.37
CA VAL A 78 10.69 -16.82 -7.29
C VAL A 78 10.81 -15.29 -7.24
N ILE A 79 9.68 -14.58 -7.19
CA ILE A 79 9.66 -13.10 -7.14
C ILE A 79 10.26 -12.57 -5.84
N TRP A 80 9.85 -13.14 -4.70
CA TRP A 80 10.21 -12.62 -3.39
C TRP A 80 11.50 -13.20 -2.80
N ALA A 81 12.14 -14.15 -3.49
CA ALA A 81 13.33 -14.87 -3.02
C ALA A 81 14.41 -13.95 -2.43
N ASN A 82 14.78 -12.92 -3.21
CA ASN A 82 15.92 -12.03 -2.94
C ASN A 82 15.48 -10.65 -2.43
N VAL A 83 14.16 -10.45 -2.25
CA VAL A 83 13.62 -9.16 -1.82
C VAL A 83 13.73 -9.01 -0.30
N THR A 84 13.55 -10.10 0.44
CA THR A 84 13.49 -10.12 1.90
C THR A 84 14.60 -10.93 2.56
N ASP A 85 15.56 -11.47 1.80
CA ASP A 85 16.58 -12.37 2.33
C ASP A 85 17.85 -11.69 2.85
N GLY A 86 17.95 -10.37 2.66
CA GLY A 86 19.13 -9.60 3.03
C GLY A 86 20.34 -9.79 2.11
N SER A 87 20.22 -10.56 1.02
CA SER A 87 21.32 -10.72 0.03
C SER A 87 21.66 -9.40 -0.66
N ARG A 88 20.67 -8.52 -0.78
CA ARG A 88 20.80 -7.13 -1.25
C ARG A 88 20.22 -6.17 -0.23
N PRO A 89 21.04 -5.61 0.67
CA PRO A 89 20.58 -4.75 1.75
C PRO A 89 19.78 -3.55 1.27
N GLU A 90 20.16 -2.96 0.13
CA GLU A 90 19.47 -1.82 -0.46
C GLU A 90 18.03 -2.13 -0.87
N LEU A 91 17.80 -3.32 -1.45
CA LEU A 91 16.48 -3.82 -1.85
C LEU A 91 15.64 -4.19 -0.61
N SER A 92 16.26 -4.85 0.37
CA SER A 92 15.56 -5.24 1.61
C SER A 92 15.12 -4.00 2.40
N LEU A 93 15.98 -2.99 2.53
CA LEU A 93 15.65 -1.73 3.19
C LEU A 93 14.58 -0.94 2.42
N PHE A 94 14.70 -0.88 1.08
CA PHE A 94 13.67 -0.27 0.24
C PHE A 94 12.30 -0.94 0.47
N THR A 95 12.27 -2.28 0.46
CA THR A 95 11.03 -3.05 0.62
C THR A 95 10.43 -2.88 2.00
N PHE A 96 11.25 -2.78 3.05
CA PHE A 96 10.78 -2.44 4.38
C PHE A 96 10.05 -1.10 4.41
N CYS A 97 10.66 -0.06 3.82
CA CYS A 97 10.03 1.25 3.69
C CYS A 97 8.73 1.15 2.88
N PHE A 98 8.79 0.55 1.69
CA PHE A 98 7.66 0.40 0.79
C PHE A 98 6.48 -0.35 1.44
N GLY A 99 6.75 -1.47 2.10
CA GLY A 99 5.73 -2.27 2.78
C GLY A 99 5.01 -1.51 3.88
N ALA A 100 5.70 -0.65 4.64
CA ALA A 100 5.08 0.22 5.64
C ALA A 100 4.17 1.29 4.98
N GLN A 101 4.60 1.86 3.85
CA GLN A 101 3.79 2.82 3.09
C GLN A 101 2.56 2.17 2.46
N LEU A 102 2.66 0.90 2.02
CA LEU A 102 1.52 0.15 1.49
C LEU A 102 0.42 -0.08 2.52
N ILE A 103 0.77 -0.44 3.77
CA ILE A 103 -0.21 -0.58 4.85
C ILE A 103 -1.04 0.70 4.99
N ALA A 104 -0.39 1.86 4.93
CA ALA A 104 -1.10 3.14 5.05
C ALA A 104 -2.15 3.33 3.95
N VAL A 105 -1.81 3.00 2.70
CA VAL A 105 -2.74 3.10 1.57
C VAL A 105 -3.82 2.02 1.61
N PHE A 106 -3.50 0.79 2.04
CA PHE A 106 -4.47 -0.29 2.20
C PHE A 106 -5.54 0.06 3.24
N VAL A 107 -5.15 0.67 4.36
CA VAL A 107 -6.12 1.19 5.33
C VAL A 107 -7.02 2.25 4.71
N VAL A 108 -6.51 3.11 3.81
CA VAL A 108 -7.36 4.06 3.07
C VAL A 108 -8.32 3.34 2.12
N PHE A 109 -7.88 2.32 1.39
CA PHE A 109 -8.76 1.52 0.52
C PHE A 109 -9.89 0.87 1.33
N LEU A 110 -9.54 0.28 2.47
CA LEU A 110 -10.48 -0.29 3.41
C LEU A 110 -11.50 0.74 3.88
N ILE A 111 -11.05 1.92 4.31
CA ILE A 111 -11.94 2.99 4.76
C ILE A 111 -12.91 3.40 3.63
N GLU A 112 -12.41 3.59 2.41
CA GLU A 112 -13.25 3.96 1.26
C GLU A 112 -14.25 2.85 0.86
N ALA A 113 -13.92 1.57 1.10
CA ALA A 113 -14.81 0.43 0.94
C ALA A 113 -15.96 0.38 1.98
N GLN A 114 -15.78 1.06 3.12
CA GLN A 114 -16.74 1.08 4.22
C GLN A 114 -17.66 2.31 4.18
N ARG A 115 -17.53 3.19 3.19
CA ARG A 115 -18.41 4.36 3.04
C ARG A 115 -19.85 3.94 2.74
N VAL A 116 -20.83 4.72 3.20
CA VAL A 116 -22.26 4.38 3.05
C VAL A 116 -22.77 4.36 1.59
N LEU A 117 -21.97 4.85 0.64
CA LEU A 117 -22.23 4.82 -0.81
C LEU A 117 -22.55 3.42 -1.33
N ALA A 118 -23.75 3.17 -1.86
CA ALA A 118 -24.27 1.83 -2.18
C ALA A 118 -23.29 0.90 -2.95
N TRP A 119 -22.51 1.44 -3.89
CA TRP A 119 -21.58 0.68 -4.74
C TRP A 119 -20.22 0.41 -4.08
N SER A 120 -19.85 1.15 -3.03
CA SER A 120 -18.54 1.08 -2.37
C SER A 120 -18.08 -0.33 -1.96
N PRO A 121 -18.89 -1.22 -1.34
CA PRO A 121 -18.38 -2.50 -0.84
C PRO A 121 -18.21 -3.53 -1.96
N VAL A 122 -18.81 -3.27 -3.13
CA VAL A 122 -18.71 -4.10 -4.33
C VAL A 122 -17.60 -3.59 -5.24
N VAL A 123 -17.63 -2.30 -5.59
CA VAL A 123 -16.69 -1.68 -6.54
C VAL A 123 -15.35 -1.39 -5.89
N LEU A 124 -15.34 -0.91 -4.64
CA LEU A 124 -14.12 -0.57 -3.89
C LEU A 124 -13.77 -1.67 -2.89
N ASN A 125 -14.17 -2.91 -3.16
CA ASN A 125 -13.93 -4.04 -2.28
C ASN A 125 -12.43 -4.19 -1.94
N GLY A 126 -12.10 -4.08 -0.65
CA GLY A 126 -10.71 -4.08 -0.20
C GLY A 126 -9.96 -5.39 -0.51
N VAL A 127 -10.63 -6.56 -0.39
CA VAL A 127 -10.00 -7.86 -0.71
C VAL A 127 -9.54 -7.88 -2.16
N PHE A 128 -10.41 -7.48 -3.09
CA PHE A 128 -10.09 -7.48 -4.51
C PHE A 128 -8.94 -6.52 -4.83
N TRP A 129 -9.02 -5.27 -4.36
CA TRP A 129 -8.03 -4.25 -4.72
C TRP A 129 -6.67 -4.48 -4.06
N GLU A 130 -6.61 -4.91 -2.80
CA GLU A 130 -5.35 -5.24 -2.14
C GLU A 130 -4.70 -6.48 -2.77
N PHE A 131 -5.50 -7.50 -3.13
CA PHE A 131 -4.99 -8.68 -3.84
C PHE A 131 -4.50 -8.33 -5.25
N ALA A 132 -5.20 -7.43 -5.95
CA ALA A 132 -4.75 -6.92 -7.24
C ALA A 132 -3.42 -6.15 -7.11
N VAL A 133 -3.28 -5.28 -6.11
CA VAL A 133 -2.01 -4.58 -5.82
C VAL A 133 -0.88 -5.59 -5.58
N GLN A 134 -1.12 -6.63 -4.76
CA GLN A 134 -0.10 -7.63 -4.47
C GLN A 134 0.29 -8.46 -5.71
N SER A 135 -0.65 -8.69 -6.63
CA SER A 135 -0.44 -9.53 -7.81
C SER A 135 0.16 -8.77 -9.01
N LEU A 136 -0.23 -7.51 -9.21
CA LEU A 136 0.06 -6.73 -10.42
C LEU A 136 0.90 -5.47 -10.15
N GLY A 137 1.17 -5.15 -8.89
CA GLY A 137 1.91 -3.95 -8.49
C GLY A 137 1.02 -2.78 -8.13
N PHE A 138 1.42 -2.07 -7.08
CA PHE A 138 0.76 -0.87 -6.57
C PHE A 138 0.70 0.27 -7.60
N GLY A 139 1.79 0.51 -8.33
CA GLY A 139 1.95 1.58 -9.30
C GLY A 139 1.07 1.43 -10.53
N PHE A 140 0.64 0.22 -10.87
CA PHE A 140 -0.37 -0.02 -11.91
C PHE A 140 -1.79 0.03 -11.34
N VAL A 141 -2.04 -0.68 -10.24
CA VAL A 141 -3.40 -0.90 -9.75
C VAL A 141 -3.98 0.33 -9.04
N ALA A 142 -3.18 1.07 -8.27
CA ALA A 142 -3.66 2.23 -7.53
C ALA A 142 -4.21 3.36 -8.41
N PRO A 143 -3.52 3.84 -9.48
CA PRO A 143 -4.10 4.86 -10.35
C PRO A 143 -5.40 4.40 -11.02
N LEU A 144 -5.53 3.12 -11.39
CA LEU A 144 -6.78 2.56 -11.91
C LEU A 144 -7.90 2.59 -10.87
N TYR A 145 -7.60 2.16 -9.63
CA TYR A 145 -8.53 2.27 -8.50
C TYR A 145 -9.00 3.71 -8.32
N PHE A 146 -8.09 4.69 -8.34
CA PHE A 146 -8.42 6.10 -8.16
C PHE A 146 -9.26 6.68 -9.30
N VAL A 147 -9.03 6.25 -10.55
CA VAL A 147 -9.89 6.61 -11.70
C VAL A 147 -11.32 6.10 -11.46
N ILE A 148 -11.46 4.83 -11.11
CA ILE A 148 -12.76 4.21 -10.84
C ILE A 148 -13.44 4.91 -9.66
N HIS A 149 -12.72 5.14 -8.56
CA HIS A 149 -13.23 5.86 -7.40
C HIS A 149 -13.77 7.25 -7.78
N LEU A 150 -13.02 8.05 -8.55
CA LEU A 150 -13.44 9.39 -8.97
C LEU A 150 -14.63 9.37 -9.94
N ILE A 151 -14.81 8.33 -10.74
CA ILE A 151 -15.98 8.20 -11.60
C ILE A 151 -17.21 7.85 -10.77
N PHE A 152 -17.12 6.86 -9.89
CA PHE A 152 -18.26 6.36 -9.13
C PHE A 152 -18.71 7.30 -8.01
N THR A 153 -17.80 8.10 -7.45
CA THR A 153 -18.15 9.10 -6.43
C THR A 153 -18.60 10.44 -7.03
N ALA A 154 -18.62 10.58 -8.36
CA ALA A 154 -19.10 11.80 -8.99
C ALA A 154 -20.61 11.95 -8.74
N GLY A 155 -21.05 13.13 -8.34
CA GLY A 155 -22.46 13.38 -8.01
C GLY A 155 -22.93 12.81 -6.67
N SER A 156 -22.08 12.10 -5.92
CA SER A 156 -22.43 11.59 -4.59
C SER A 156 -22.49 12.71 -3.54
N PRO A 157 -23.44 12.68 -2.57
CA PRO A 157 -23.43 13.60 -1.44
C PRO A 157 -22.14 13.47 -0.62
N ARG A 158 -21.59 14.60 -0.17
CA ARG A 158 -20.33 14.60 0.59
C ARG A 158 -20.44 13.87 1.93
N SER A 159 -21.60 13.97 2.59
CA SER A 159 -21.91 13.24 3.82
C SER A 159 -21.74 11.72 3.63
N GLU A 160 -22.25 11.19 2.52
CA GLU A 160 -22.16 9.76 2.20
C GLU A 160 -20.73 9.31 1.87
N SER A 161 -19.90 10.22 1.35
CA SER A 161 -18.49 9.94 1.06
C SER A 161 -17.59 9.85 2.31
N VAL A 162 -18.08 10.26 3.49
CA VAL A 162 -17.32 10.21 4.75
C VAL A 162 -17.95 9.31 5.81
N HIS A 163 -19.27 9.15 5.82
CA HIS A 163 -19.93 8.29 6.78
C HIS A 163 -19.65 6.81 6.56
N LEU A 164 -19.54 6.08 7.65
CA LEU A 164 -19.22 4.66 7.65
C LEU A 164 -20.49 3.82 7.73
N ARG A 165 -20.51 2.68 7.04
CA ARG A 165 -21.56 1.67 7.21
C ARG A 165 -21.54 1.10 8.63
N ASP A 166 -20.34 0.76 9.08
CA ASP A 166 -20.08 0.10 10.34
C ASP A 166 -18.78 0.60 10.92
N TYR A 167 -18.85 1.52 11.89
CA TYR A 167 -17.67 2.10 12.51
C TYR A 167 -16.85 1.06 13.29
N LEU A 168 -17.47 -0.04 13.75
CA LEU A 168 -16.79 -1.08 14.52
C LEU A 168 -15.75 -1.82 13.68
N CYS A 169 -15.91 -1.89 12.36
CA CYS A 169 -14.92 -2.58 11.54
C CYS A 169 -13.57 -1.85 11.54
N LEU A 170 -13.54 -0.52 11.71
CA LEU A 170 -12.31 0.26 11.80
C LEU A 170 -11.58 0.09 13.15
N HIS A 171 -12.30 -0.26 14.22
CA HIS A 171 -11.67 -0.61 15.50
C HIS A 171 -10.88 -1.92 15.42
N THR A 172 -11.19 -2.78 14.45
CA THR A 172 -10.53 -4.07 14.26
C THR A 172 -9.42 -4.05 13.21
N VAL A 173 -9.18 -2.89 12.56
CA VAL A 173 -8.11 -2.72 11.58
C VAL A 173 -6.74 -3.05 12.18
N VAL A 174 -6.44 -2.52 13.37
CA VAL A 174 -5.14 -2.74 14.04
C VAL A 174 -4.84 -4.23 14.22
N PRO A 175 -5.65 -5.01 14.97
CA PRO A 175 -5.34 -6.43 15.18
C PRO A 175 -5.34 -7.24 13.87
N SER A 176 -6.18 -6.86 12.90
CA SER A 176 -6.25 -7.56 11.61
C SER A 176 -5.00 -7.33 10.77
N PHE A 177 -4.48 -6.10 10.69
CA PHE A 177 -3.24 -5.81 9.96
C PHE A 177 -1.99 -6.29 10.71
N MET A 178 -2.00 -6.28 12.05
CA MET A 178 -0.90 -6.86 12.84
C MET A 178 -0.71 -8.35 12.51
N LEU A 179 -1.78 -9.13 12.65
CA LEU A 179 -1.73 -10.59 12.43
C LEU A 179 -1.75 -10.95 10.94
N GLY A 180 -2.45 -10.15 10.13
CA GLY A 180 -2.70 -10.40 8.72
C GLY A 180 -1.56 -9.97 7.79
N TYR A 181 -0.76 -8.99 8.19
CA TYR A 181 0.28 -8.42 7.34
C TYR A 181 1.64 -8.36 8.05
N ILE A 182 1.72 -7.68 9.20
CA ILE A 182 3.01 -7.41 9.85
C ILE A 182 3.69 -8.70 10.33
N VAL A 183 2.96 -9.58 11.03
CA VAL A 183 3.51 -10.86 11.48
C VAL A 183 3.99 -11.73 10.30
N PRO A 184 3.20 -11.92 9.23
CA PRO A 184 3.68 -12.58 8.00
C PRO A 184 4.94 -11.93 7.40
N CYS A 185 5.03 -10.60 7.33
CA CYS A 185 6.24 -9.90 6.85
C CYS A 185 7.47 -10.20 7.73
N ILE A 186 7.30 -10.26 9.06
CA ILE A 186 8.37 -10.64 9.99
C ILE A 186 8.85 -12.05 9.66
N PHE A 187 7.95 -13.00 9.42
CA PHE A 187 8.32 -14.35 9.04
C PHE A 187 9.00 -14.44 7.68
N MET A 188 8.62 -13.62 6.69
CA MET A 188 9.32 -13.57 5.40
C MET A 188 10.78 -13.12 5.54
N ALA A 189 11.02 -12.11 6.37
CA ALA A 189 12.34 -11.54 6.60
C ALA A 189 13.18 -12.35 7.61
N TYR A 190 12.57 -13.24 8.38
CA TYR A 190 13.28 -14.03 9.38
C TYR A 190 14.23 -15.05 8.71
N PRO A 191 15.51 -15.12 9.12
CA PRO A 191 16.51 -15.99 8.51
C PRO A 191 16.38 -17.44 9.02
N PHE A 192 15.29 -18.12 8.64
CA PHE A 192 15.09 -19.53 8.97
C PHE A 192 16.23 -20.40 8.43
N SER A 193 16.73 -21.33 9.25
CA SER A 193 17.70 -22.34 8.83
C SER A 193 17.12 -23.32 7.82
N ASN A 194 15.80 -23.60 7.92
CA ASN A 194 15.09 -24.43 6.96
C ASN A 194 14.48 -23.58 5.83
N PHE A 195 14.99 -23.74 4.62
CA PHE A 195 14.56 -22.97 3.45
C PHE A 195 13.10 -23.26 3.03
N ASN A 196 12.57 -24.44 3.34
CA ASN A 196 11.16 -24.75 3.06
C ASN A 196 10.24 -23.92 3.95
N VAL A 197 10.61 -23.69 5.22
CA VAL A 197 9.83 -22.85 6.14
C VAL A 197 9.76 -21.41 5.63
N ARG A 198 10.86 -20.90 5.07
CA ARG A 198 10.88 -19.57 4.47
C ARG A 198 9.97 -19.46 3.24
N GLN A 199 9.96 -20.48 2.38
CA GLN A 199 9.06 -20.50 1.21
C GLN A 199 7.58 -20.61 1.61
N TRP A 200 7.27 -21.33 2.70
CA TRP A 200 5.94 -21.34 3.30
C TRP A 200 5.55 -19.99 3.91
N ALA A 201 6.46 -19.30 4.60
CA ALA A 201 6.20 -17.97 5.13
C ALA A 201 5.81 -16.98 4.00
N ASN A 202 6.52 -17.04 2.88
CA ASN A 202 6.18 -16.26 1.69
C ASN A 202 4.85 -16.69 1.05
N ALA A 203 4.58 -18.00 0.96
CA ALA A 203 3.30 -18.51 0.44
C ALA A 203 2.10 -18.03 1.29
N VAL A 204 2.23 -18.05 2.62
CA VAL A 204 1.23 -17.50 3.53
C VAL A 204 1.06 -16.01 3.29
N TRP A 205 2.15 -15.23 3.24
CA TRP A 205 2.06 -13.80 2.97
C TRP A 205 1.46 -13.45 1.60
N ALA A 206 1.66 -14.28 0.58
CA ALA A 206 1.16 -14.05 -0.78
C ALA A 206 -0.37 -13.98 -0.87
N ILE A 207 -1.09 -14.47 0.13
CA ILE A 207 -2.56 -14.40 0.25
C ILE A 207 -3.02 -13.50 1.39
N ALA A 208 -2.15 -12.60 1.87
CA ALA A 208 -2.40 -11.67 2.99
C ALA A 208 -3.75 -10.96 2.96
N PRO A 209 -4.16 -10.32 1.85
CA PRO A 209 -5.45 -9.64 1.78
C PRO A 209 -6.62 -10.51 2.21
N VAL A 210 -6.67 -11.78 1.76
CA VAL A 210 -7.80 -12.67 2.06
C VAL A 210 -7.98 -12.88 3.56
N TYR A 211 -6.89 -13.17 4.28
CA TYR A 211 -7.00 -13.43 5.72
C TYR A 211 -6.98 -12.15 6.56
N ILE A 212 -6.43 -11.01 6.09
CA ILE A 212 -6.62 -9.70 6.74
C ILE A 212 -8.11 -9.40 6.88
N PHE A 213 -8.86 -9.47 5.79
CA PHE A 213 -10.30 -9.18 5.82
C PHE A 213 -11.12 -10.27 6.53
N THR A 214 -10.67 -11.54 6.47
CA THR A 214 -11.30 -12.62 7.24
C THR A 214 -11.15 -12.39 8.75
N LEU A 215 -9.93 -12.03 9.21
CA LEU A 215 -9.67 -11.67 10.60
C LEU A 215 -10.47 -10.44 11.01
N GLN A 216 -10.53 -9.43 10.14
CA GLN A 216 -11.30 -8.21 10.41
C GLN A 216 -12.80 -8.51 10.59
N ALA A 217 -13.38 -9.31 9.70
CA ALA A 217 -14.76 -9.73 9.81
C ALA A 217 -15.01 -10.50 11.11
N ALA A 218 -14.13 -11.46 11.43
CA ALA A 218 -14.22 -12.25 12.66
C ALA A 218 -14.14 -11.37 13.91
N PHE A 219 -13.14 -10.48 14.00
CA PHE A 219 -12.99 -9.56 15.12
C PHE A 219 -14.15 -8.57 15.22
N THR A 220 -14.70 -8.11 14.10
CA THR A 220 -15.86 -7.20 14.09
C THR A 220 -17.10 -7.91 14.63
N VAL A 221 -17.33 -9.17 14.25
CA VAL A 221 -18.43 -9.99 14.80
C VAL A 221 -18.28 -10.19 16.30
N VAL A 222 -17.06 -10.48 16.77
CA VAL A 222 -16.78 -10.62 18.21
C VAL A 222 -17.02 -9.29 18.93
N LEU A 223 -16.49 -8.18 18.43
CA LEU A 223 -16.64 -6.86 19.05
C LEU A 223 -18.11 -6.42 19.12
N LYS A 224 -18.89 -6.62 18.05
CA LYS A 224 -20.33 -6.35 18.05
C LYS A 224 -21.08 -7.07 19.16
N ARG A 225 -20.71 -8.33 19.44
CA ARG A 225 -21.32 -9.11 20.52
C ARG A 225 -20.93 -8.60 21.91
N LEU A 226 -19.73 -8.05 22.06
CA LEU A 226 -19.23 -7.52 23.33
C LEU A 226 -19.70 -6.08 23.62
N SER A 227 -19.98 -5.29 22.59
CA SER A 227 -20.33 -3.87 22.70
C SER A 227 -21.84 -3.56 22.64
N VAL A 228 -22.70 -4.57 22.81
CA VAL A 228 -24.17 -4.40 22.76
C VAL A 228 -24.61 -3.33 23.77
N GLY A 229 -25.23 -2.26 23.28
CA GLY A 229 -25.80 -1.18 24.08
C GLY A 229 -24.81 -0.08 24.51
N GLN A 230 -23.50 -0.21 24.28
CA GLN A 230 -22.50 0.78 24.73
C GLN A 230 -22.60 2.13 23.99
N ASP A 231 -23.09 2.11 22.75
CA ASP A 231 -23.10 3.28 21.85
C ASP A 231 -24.50 3.71 21.42
N ALA A 232 -25.55 3.17 22.05
CA ALA A 232 -26.96 3.39 21.65
C ALA A 232 -27.40 4.86 21.67
N HIS A 233 -26.73 5.70 22.47
CA HIS A 233 -27.07 7.13 22.62
C HIS A 233 -26.04 8.08 21.99
N LYS A 234 -24.98 7.56 21.36
CA LYS A 234 -23.94 8.41 20.75
C LYS A 234 -24.33 8.78 19.32
N PRO A 235 -24.25 10.06 18.91
CA PRO A 235 -24.47 10.46 17.53
C PRO A 235 -23.51 9.75 16.58
N LYS A 236 -24.00 9.34 15.40
CA LYS A 236 -23.21 8.64 14.39
C LYS A 236 -21.94 9.40 13.99
N VAL A 237 -22.03 10.73 13.83
CA VAL A 237 -20.88 11.61 13.53
C VAL A 237 -19.75 11.43 14.55
N VAL A 238 -20.08 11.27 15.84
CA VAL A 238 -19.09 11.08 16.91
C VAL A 238 -18.44 9.70 16.81
N LEU A 239 -19.24 8.66 16.59
CA LEU A 239 -18.76 7.29 16.43
C LEU A 239 -17.83 7.15 15.22
N ASP A 240 -18.26 7.67 14.07
CA ASP A 240 -17.47 7.63 12.83
C ASP A 240 -16.15 8.39 13.00
N LYS A 241 -16.16 9.56 13.65
CA LYS A 241 -14.94 10.34 13.90
C LYS A 241 -13.94 9.59 14.77
N ILE A 242 -14.39 8.93 15.83
CA ILE A 242 -13.53 8.14 16.72
C ILE A 242 -12.92 6.96 15.95
N ALA A 243 -13.74 6.24 15.20
CA ALA A 243 -13.32 5.07 14.42
C ALA A 243 -12.32 5.43 13.31
N LEU A 244 -12.59 6.52 12.56
CA LEU A 244 -11.68 7.04 11.54
C LEU A 244 -10.36 7.51 12.14
N SER A 245 -10.41 8.27 13.23
CA SER A 245 -9.20 8.74 13.92
C SER A 245 -8.32 7.57 14.36
N HIS A 246 -8.91 6.50 14.89
CA HIS A 246 -8.18 5.28 15.25
C HIS A 246 -7.49 4.63 14.05
N ALA A 247 -8.21 4.41 12.95
CA ALA A 247 -7.65 3.77 11.75
C ALA A 247 -6.58 4.64 11.06
N TYR A 248 -6.82 5.95 10.90
CA TYR A 248 -5.85 6.86 10.32
C TYR A 248 -4.60 7.02 11.20
N SER A 249 -4.75 7.11 12.52
CA SER A 249 -3.60 7.19 13.43
C SER A 249 -2.73 5.93 13.34
N PHE A 250 -3.35 4.75 13.27
CA PHE A 250 -2.64 3.50 13.05
C PHE A 250 -1.83 3.53 11.74
N ALA A 251 -2.50 3.84 10.63
CA ALA A 251 -1.89 3.90 9.30
C ALA A 251 -0.73 4.91 9.23
N TRP A 252 -0.94 6.11 9.79
CA TRP A 252 0.07 7.16 9.88
C TRP A 252 1.28 6.70 10.70
N ASN A 253 1.06 6.12 11.88
CA ASN A 253 2.15 5.68 12.76
C ASN A 253 2.99 4.58 12.11
N VAL A 254 2.37 3.61 11.44
CA VAL A 254 3.11 2.58 10.69
C VAL A 254 3.95 3.20 9.58
N ALA A 255 3.40 4.16 8.82
CA ALA A 255 4.12 4.86 7.77
C ALA A 255 5.32 5.65 8.32
N VAL A 256 5.13 6.39 9.42
CA VAL A 256 6.21 7.12 10.12
C VAL A 256 7.29 6.16 10.62
N ILE A 257 6.92 5.04 11.24
CA ILE A 257 7.89 4.06 11.73
C ILE A 257 8.72 3.51 10.56
N GLY A 258 8.09 3.13 9.45
CA GLY A 258 8.78 2.65 8.26
C GLY A 258 9.74 3.69 7.67
N GLN A 259 9.26 4.93 7.51
CA GLN A 259 10.02 6.04 6.94
C GLN A 259 11.22 6.41 7.83
N MET A 260 10.96 6.68 9.11
CA MET A 260 11.98 7.17 10.05
C MET A 260 13.00 6.10 10.38
N THR A 261 12.61 4.83 10.46
CA THR A 261 13.57 3.72 10.61
C THR A 261 14.48 3.61 9.40
N THR A 262 13.93 3.79 8.19
CA THR A 262 14.73 3.79 6.96
C THR A 262 15.75 4.93 6.95
N TYR A 263 15.33 6.14 7.31
CA TYR A 263 16.25 7.27 7.47
C TYR A 263 17.30 7.02 8.53
N ALA A 264 16.92 6.46 9.69
CA ALA A 264 17.87 6.11 10.73
C ALA A 264 18.95 5.15 10.19
N VAL A 265 18.56 4.08 9.49
CA VAL A 265 19.51 3.12 8.89
C VAL A 265 20.45 3.81 7.89
N LEU A 266 19.93 4.63 6.98
CA LEU A 266 20.74 5.34 5.98
C LEU A 266 21.70 6.35 6.63
N THR A 267 21.23 7.12 7.60
CA THR A 267 22.06 8.08 8.34
C THR A 267 23.13 7.36 9.15
N THR A 268 22.80 6.25 9.81
CA THR A 268 23.77 5.45 10.55
C THR A 268 24.81 4.82 9.61
N ALA A 269 24.41 4.29 8.45
CA ALA A 269 25.35 3.78 7.44
C ALA A 269 26.31 4.86 6.93
N SER A 270 25.82 6.09 6.77
CA SER A 270 26.64 7.23 6.32
C SER A 270 27.58 7.78 7.40
N LEU A 271 27.13 7.88 8.66
CA LEU A 271 27.88 8.53 9.74
C LEU A 271 28.76 7.54 10.51
N LEU A 272 28.34 6.28 10.60
CA LEU A 272 28.98 5.23 11.40
C LEU A 272 29.20 3.96 10.57
N PRO A 273 29.85 4.01 9.39
CA PRO A 273 29.97 2.86 8.49
C PRO A 273 30.65 1.63 9.13
N ASN A 274 31.53 1.85 10.09
CA ASN A 274 32.30 0.80 10.77
C ASN A 274 31.47 -0.12 11.67
N ILE A 275 30.22 0.24 12.00
CA ILE A 275 29.34 -0.65 12.79
C ILE A 275 28.69 -1.72 11.91
N PHE A 276 28.70 -1.53 10.59
CA PHE A 276 28.17 -2.48 9.63
C PHE A 276 29.26 -3.47 9.20
N PRO A 277 28.88 -4.71 8.84
CA PRO A 277 29.79 -5.62 8.16
C PRO A 277 30.36 -4.99 6.88
N SER A 278 31.56 -5.40 6.49
CA SER A 278 32.26 -4.87 5.32
C SER A 278 31.38 -4.89 4.06
N GLY A 279 31.34 -3.76 3.35
CA GLY A 279 30.56 -3.59 2.11
C GLY A 279 29.07 -3.28 2.29
N ILE A 280 28.47 -3.51 3.47
CA ILE A 280 27.04 -3.27 3.69
C ILE A 280 26.74 -1.76 3.74
N ALA A 281 27.53 -0.97 4.47
CA ALA A 281 27.29 0.47 4.58
C ALA A 281 27.28 1.19 3.22
N GLU A 282 28.12 0.75 2.26
CA GLU A 282 28.19 1.33 0.90
C GLU A 282 26.91 1.07 0.08
N SER A 283 26.24 -0.07 0.33
CA SER A 283 24.95 -0.39 -0.29
C SER A 283 23.80 0.44 0.28
N LEU A 284 23.91 0.90 1.54
CA LEU A 284 22.86 1.60 2.27
C LEU A 284 22.97 3.14 2.11
N SER A 285 22.91 3.62 0.88
CA SER A 285 22.83 5.06 0.57
C SER A 285 21.52 5.42 -0.12
N MET A 286 21.08 6.68 0.02
CA MET A 286 19.81 7.15 -0.56
C MET A 286 19.69 6.83 -2.06
N ASN A 287 20.78 7.02 -2.82
CA ASN A 287 20.81 6.71 -4.25
C ASN A 287 20.65 5.21 -4.51
N ARG A 288 21.38 4.36 -3.79
CA ARG A 288 21.31 2.91 -4.01
C ARG A 288 19.96 2.33 -3.62
N VAL A 289 19.30 2.89 -2.61
CA VAL A 289 18.01 2.39 -2.11
C VAL A 289 16.84 2.87 -2.98
N PHE A 290 16.83 4.14 -3.39
CA PHE A 290 15.64 4.78 -3.97
C PHE A 290 15.77 5.20 -5.44
N ILE A 291 16.96 5.16 -6.05
CA ILE A 291 17.15 5.53 -7.46
C ILE A 291 17.25 4.25 -8.30
N PRO A 292 16.44 4.12 -9.36
CA PRO A 292 16.44 2.92 -10.18
C PRO A 292 17.71 2.83 -11.04
N ASP A 293 18.25 1.63 -11.20
CA ASP A 293 19.44 1.36 -12.02
C ASP A 293 19.16 1.46 -13.53
N ALA A 294 17.90 1.32 -13.94
CA ALA A 294 17.47 1.41 -15.33
C ALA A 294 16.31 2.38 -15.47
N ALA A 295 16.39 3.25 -16.47
CA ALA A 295 15.28 4.12 -16.88
C ALA A 295 14.02 3.29 -17.20
N PRO A 296 12.82 3.89 -17.11
CA PRO A 296 11.62 3.19 -17.55
C PRO A 296 11.72 2.93 -19.06
N HIS A 297 11.07 1.88 -19.54
CA HIS A 297 11.11 1.46 -20.94
C HIS A 297 12.52 1.06 -21.45
N SER A 298 13.38 0.57 -20.57
CA SER A 298 14.72 0.11 -20.94
C SER A 298 14.68 -1.31 -21.53
N TYR A 299 15.49 -1.57 -22.56
CA TYR A 299 15.74 -2.91 -23.10
C TYR A 299 17.05 -3.52 -22.59
N LYS A 300 17.68 -2.88 -21.59
CA LYS A 300 18.89 -3.40 -20.96
C LYS A 300 18.56 -4.71 -20.23
N PRO A 301 19.26 -5.82 -20.53
CA PRO A 301 19.08 -7.07 -19.78
C PRO A 301 19.33 -6.87 -18.28
N MET A 302 18.57 -7.60 -17.46
CA MET A 302 18.77 -7.58 -16.01
C MET A 302 20.18 -8.06 -15.64
N SER A 303 20.80 -7.39 -14.66
CA SER A 303 22.10 -7.82 -14.11
C SER A 303 21.97 -8.99 -13.14
N SER A 304 20.84 -9.08 -12.44
CA SER A 304 20.43 -10.17 -11.54
C SER A 304 18.91 -10.12 -11.38
N ALA A 305 18.30 -11.21 -10.90
CA ALA A 305 16.87 -11.22 -10.60
C ALA A 305 16.52 -10.17 -9.52
N ALA A 306 17.38 -10.05 -8.51
CA ALA A 306 17.22 -9.07 -7.45
C ALA A 306 17.33 -7.62 -7.97
N ALA A 307 18.22 -7.32 -8.94
CA ALA A 307 18.30 -5.99 -9.55
C ALA A 307 17.00 -5.62 -10.29
N ALA A 308 16.46 -6.58 -11.06
CA ALA A 308 15.22 -6.39 -11.79
C ALA A 308 14.05 -6.11 -10.83
N MET A 309 13.95 -6.86 -9.73
CA MET A 309 12.91 -6.65 -8.74
C MET A 309 13.06 -5.34 -7.98
N HIS A 310 14.29 -4.91 -7.68
CA HIS A 310 14.50 -3.60 -7.07
C HIS A 310 14.04 -2.47 -7.98
N ASN A 311 14.42 -2.52 -9.26
CA ASN A 311 13.97 -1.56 -10.26
C ASN A 311 12.45 -1.54 -10.41
N PHE A 312 11.82 -2.72 -10.46
CA PHE A 312 10.37 -2.88 -10.46
C PHE A 312 9.73 -2.18 -9.25
N LEU A 313 10.17 -2.52 -8.03
CA LEU A 313 9.57 -2.01 -6.80
C LEU A 313 9.76 -0.50 -6.62
N ILE A 314 10.86 0.09 -7.12
CA ILE A 314 11.05 1.55 -7.14
C ILE A 314 10.00 2.22 -8.02
N TYR A 315 9.79 1.75 -9.25
CA TYR A 315 8.74 2.29 -10.10
C TYR A 315 7.34 2.04 -9.54
N ASP A 316 7.16 0.91 -8.85
CA ASP A 316 5.89 0.51 -8.27
C ASP A 316 5.48 1.48 -7.17
N PHE A 317 6.42 1.73 -6.25
CA PHE A 317 6.27 2.68 -5.16
C PHE A 317 6.10 4.11 -5.67
N ALA A 318 6.95 4.57 -6.58
CA ALA A 318 6.93 5.96 -7.06
C ALA A 318 5.63 6.28 -7.81
N THR A 319 5.23 5.42 -8.75
CA THR A 319 4.03 5.64 -9.56
C THR A 319 2.76 5.62 -8.70
N GLY A 320 2.63 4.60 -7.83
CA GLY A 320 1.47 4.48 -6.97
C GLY A 320 1.38 5.60 -5.94
N SER A 321 2.53 6.04 -5.41
CA SER A 321 2.60 7.17 -4.46
C SER A 321 2.17 8.48 -5.09
N VAL A 322 2.63 8.79 -6.30
CA VAL A 322 2.22 9.99 -7.03
C VAL A 322 0.72 9.94 -7.33
N ALA A 323 0.22 8.80 -7.81
CA ALA A 323 -1.21 8.61 -8.07
C ALA A 323 -2.05 8.82 -6.81
N ALA A 324 -1.65 8.25 -5.68
CA ALA A 324 -2.36 8.35 -4.41
C ALA A 324 -2.37 9.78 -3.87
N LEU A 325 -1.25 10.51 -3.95
CA LEU A 325 -1.18 11.91 -3.54
C LEU A 325 -2.05 12.81 -4.42
N VAL A 326 -2.03 12.61 -5.74
CA VAL A 326 -2.88 13.34 -6.69
C VAL A 326 -4.35 13.13 -6.37
N TRP A 327 -4.76 11.87 -6.14
CA TRP A 327 -6.13 11.52 -5.79
C TRP A 327 -6.54 12.11 -4.44
N ALA A 328 -5.74 11.94 -3.39
CA ALA A 328 -6.06 12.43 -2.04
C ALA A 328 -6.14 13.97 -2.01
N LEU A 329 -5.25 14.64 -2.75
CA LEU A 329 -5.29 16.09 -2.92
C LEU A 329 -6.59 16.54 -3.62
N GLN A 330 -6.99 15.88 -4.71
CA GLN A 330 -8.27 16.16 -5.38
C GLN A 330 -9.44 16.04 -4.40
N GLN A 331 -9.48 14.96 -3.62
CA GLN A 331 -10.52 14.71 -2.63
C GLN A 331 -10.60 15.81 -1.56
N LEU A 332 -9.45 16.25 -1.03
CA LEU A 332 -9.41 17.34 -0.05
C LEU A 332 -9.86 18.68 -0.66
N LEU A 333 -9.38 19.00 -1.86
CA LEU A 333 -9.68 20.27 -2.55
C LEU A 333 -11.14 20.39 -3.00
N GLU A 334 -11.87 19.27 -3.10
CA GLU A 334 -13.32 19.30 -3.33
C GLU A 334 -14.08 19.76 -2.09
N VAL A 335 -13.62 19.36 -0.90
CA VAL A 335 -14.22 19.77 0.37
C VAL A 335 -13.78 21.17 0.78
N LYS A 336 -12.50 21.51 0.55
CA LYS A 336 -11.86 22.77 0.91
C LYS A 336 -11.28 23.51 -0.30
N PRO A 337 -12.11 24.12 -1.16
CA PRO A 337 -11.65 24.84 -2.34
C PRO A 337 -10.79 26.07 -2.00
N GLU A 338 -10.93 26.64 -0.80
CA GLU A 338 -10.12 27.75 -0.30
C GLU A 338 -8.61 27.44 -0.27
N LEU A 339 -8.24 26.16 -0.15
CA LEU A 339 -6.84 25.72 -0.17
C LEU A 339 -6.17 25.84 -1.56
N ARG A 340 -6.92 26.22 -2.61
CA ARG A 340 -6.38 26.38 -3.97
C ARG A 340 -5.67 27.72 -4.19
N VAL A 341 -5.83 28.69 -3.29
CA VAL A 341 -5.43 30.08 -3.54
C VAL A 341 -4.57 30.66 -2.41
N GLY A 342 -3.77 31.67 -2.75
CA GLY A 342 -3.05 32.52 -1.79
C GLY A 342 -2.14 31.78 -0.82
N GLU A 343 -2.17 32.23 0.44
CA GLU A 343 -1.39 31.69 1.56
C GLU A 343 -1.78 30.25 1.91
N GLU A 344 -3.08 29.92 1.83
CA GLU A 344 -3.61 28.58 2.12
C GLU A 344 -3.03 27.51 1.19
N ARG A 345 -2.85 27.83 -0.10
CA ARG A 345 -2.15 26.94 -1.05
C ARG A 345 -0.71 26.67 -0.61
N THR A 346 0.00 27.71 -0.20
CA THR A 346 1.39 27.58 0.27
C THR A 346 1.46 26.75 1.55
N ASN A 347 0.50 26.94 2.47
CA ASN A 347 0.37 26.14 3.69
C ASN A 347 0.10 24.67 3.38
N LEU A 348 -0.79 24.39 2.43
CA LEU A 348 -1.09 23.03 1.98
C LEU A 348 0.14 22.36 1.37
N VAL A 349 0.85 23.02 0.45
CA VAL A 349 2.07 22.48 -0.17
C VAL A 349 3.12 22.17 0.89
N ARG A 350 3.35 23.11 1.81
CA ARG A 350 4.26 22.89 2.95
C ARG A 350 3.83 21.71 3.81
N GLY A 351 2.54 21.61 4.13
CA GLY A 351 1.98 20.49 4.91
C GLY A 351 2.18 19.14 4.23
N ILE A 352 1.98 19.06 2.91
CA ILE A 352 2.22 17.84 2.12
C ILE A 352 3.71 17.49 2.14
N VAL A 353 4.60 18.44 1.86
CA VAL A 353 6.05 18.20 1.87
C VAL A 353 6.51 17.72 3.24
N THR A 354 6.11 18.38 4.32
CA THR A 354 6.43 17.95 5.69
C THR A 354 5.89 16.56 5.98
N SER A 355 4.67 16.25 5.55
CA SER A 355 4.07 14.92 5.75
C SER A 355 4.81 13.84 4.98
N VAL A 356 5.20 14.10 3.72
CA VAL A 356 5.99 13.16 2.92
C VAL A 356 7.36 12.92 3.54
N LEU A 357 8.02 13.96 4.04
CA LEU A 357 9.33 13.81 4.69
C LEU A 357 9.21 13.02 6.01
N LEU A 358 8.19 13.28 6.82
CA LEU A 358 8.05 12.64 8.13
C LEU A 358 7.51 11.21 8.05
N SER A 359 6.49 11.01 7.21
CA SER A 359 5.70 9.78 7.20
C SER A 359 5.80 9.00 5.89
N GLY A 360 6.48 9.54 4.88
CA GLY A 360 6.45 9.01 3.52
C GLY A 360 5.17 9.38 2.77
N PRO A 361 5.07 9.03 1.48
CA PRO A 361 3.91 9.37 0.65
C PRO A 361 2.61 8.69 1.10
N GLY A 362 2.67 7.46 1.61
CA GLY A 362 1.49 6.75 2.13
C GLY A 362 0.92 7.43 3.37
N GLY A 363 1.79 7.85 4.29
CA GLY A 363 1.36 8.65 5.45
C GLY A 363 0.81 10.03 5.03
N ALA A 364 1.43 10.72 4.08
CA ALA A 364 0.90 11.97 3.56
C ALA A 364 -0.51 11.82 2.93
N VAL A 365 -0.78 10.72 2.23
CA VAL A 365 -2.12 10.37 1.74
C VAL A 365 -3.10 10.21 2.90
N VAL A 366 -2.71 9.48 3.96
CA VAL A 366 -3.51 9.34 5.18
C VAL A 366 -3.84 10.70 5.80
N ALA A 367 -2.88 11.61 5.93
CA ALA A 367 -3.11 12.94 6.48
C ALA A 367 -4.09 13.77 5.64
N LEU A 368 -3.96 13.75 4.31
CA LEU A 368 -4.89 14.44 3.41
C LEU A 368 -6.32 13.89 3.53
N MET A 369 -6.47 12.58 3.57
CA MET A 369 -7.76 11.90 3.68
C MET A 369 -8.41 12.09 5.05
N GLN A 370 -7.62 12.03 6.13
CA GLN A 370 -8.11 12.35 7.47
C GLN A 370 -8.58 13.81 7.53
N HIS A 371 -7.81 14.75 6.96
CA HIS A 371 -8.19 16.15 6.94
C HIS A 371 -9.49 16.38 6.14
N ARG A 372 -9.69 15.68 5.03
CA ARG A 372 -10.95 15.69 4.27
C ARG A 372 -12.11 15.25 5.17
N ASP A 373 -12.01 14.07 5.78
CA ASP A 373 -13.10 13.48 6.57
C ASP A 373 -13.45 14.32 7.79
N GLU A 374 -12.44 14.77 8.53
CA GLU A 374 -12.64 15.63 9.71
C GLU A 374 -13.30 16.96 9.34
N SER A 375 -13.00 17.50 8.15
CA SER A 375 -13.59 18.74 7.67
C SER A 375 -15.09 18.60 7.40
N VAL A 376 -15.49 17.49 6.76
CA VAL A 376 -16.92 17.22 6.47
C VAL A 376 -17.67 16.94 7.77
N LEU A 377 -17.18 15.99 8.59
CA LEU A 377 -17.86 15.58 9.83
C LEU A 377 -17.95 16.72 10.85
N SER A 378 -16.92 17.57 10.93
CA SER A 378 -16.96 18.72 11.85
C SER A 378 -17.90 19.83 11.38
N ALA A 379 -18.14 19.97 10.07
CA ALA A 379 -19.13 20.91 9.55
C ALA A 379 -20.55 20.42 9.86
N GLU A 380 -20.82 19.12 9.72
CA GLU A 380 -22.10 18.50 10.05
C GLU A 380 -22.42 18.57 11.55
N GLY A 381 -21.46 18.20 12.41
CA GLY A 381 -21.64 18.27 13.86
C GLY A 381 -21.83 19.70 14.40
N LYS A 382 -21.45 20.73 13.64
CA LYS A 382 -21.80 22.14 13.96
C LYS A 382 -23.23 22.48 13.54
N ALA A 383 -23.67 21.99 12.38
CA ALA A 383 -25.04 22.22 11.90
C ALA A 383 -26.08 21.55 12.82
N GLU A 384 -25.81 20.33 13.32
CA GLU A 384 -26.68 19.62 14.27
C GLU A 384 -26.83 20.30 15.63
N LYS A 385 -25.88 21.16 16.04
CA LYS A 385 -25.95 21.91 17.30
C LYS A 385 -26.70 23.24 17.20
N ILE A 386 -26.94 23.71 15.98
CA ILE A 386 -27.63 24.99 15.70
C ILE A 386 -29.13 24.76 15.46
N GLN A 387 -29.52 23.53 15.13
CA GLN A 387 -30.91 23.03 15.15
C GLN A 387 -31.28 22.57 16.54
#